data_AF-A0A150FZ60-F1
#
_entry.id   AF-A0A150FZ60-F1
#
_cell.length_a   1.000
_cell.length_b   1.000
_cell.length_c   1.000
_cell.angle_alpha   90.00
_cell.angle_beta   90.00
_cell.angle_gamma   90.00
#
_symmetry.space_group_name_H-M   'P 1'
#
loop_
_entity.id
_entity.type
_entity.pdbx_description
1 polymer ?
#
loop_
_entity_poly.entity_id
_entity_poly.type
_entity_poly.pdbx_seq_one_letter_code
_entity_poly.pdbx_strand_id
1 'polypeptide(L)'
;MPKRQRGSDSILEDVEPDLRILVHDREEPLLAHERVLGLFSRCVRNLPKNADGGATVWDLRQLVPEGSSTPVGGELVQRYLDLAYHRVDSTHRFEVPRIIDDARPLLMLADAVDSTSTLFQHLEEVLLRQVTGLCLAIHVEDGFTVKLRLCERVYTLSESGLREWKIPNDDTHIMMPTPADRQFEARHVEMIEEATCSTLEGWMFLAGRLQMTGLMRVLVRFAKAQTVPLGYGVLAAVGFRRLFSPRVLQCMPRELLLEAFVRDCLTDLPSRIKLEGKGVTASVASSADFSILVGPGPGTPVVLVGGAASLIQNTAGASMPLHVIHGGFQRLHTRDAVIKDVVEKATVDNA
;
A
#
# COMPACT_ATOMS: atom_id res chain seq x y z
N MET A 1 9.31 -50.62 2.52
CA MET A 1 8.89 -49.55 1.59
C MET A 1 10.02 -48.53 1.49
N PRO A 2 10.70 -48.40 0.35
CA PRO A 2 11.79 -47.44 0.25
C PRO A 2 11.21 -46.03 0.18
N LYS A 3 11.72 -45.14 1.04
CA LYS A 3 11.44 -43.70 1.04
C LYS A 3 11.92 -43.13 -0.29
N ARG A 4 10.97 -42.71 -1.13
CA ARG A 4 11.22 -42.00 -2.39
C ARG A 4 11.87 -40.66 -2.05
N GLN A 5 13.18 -40.53 -2.29
CA GLN A 5 13.86 -39.24 -2.31
C GLN A 5 13.21 -38.41 -3.42
N ARG A 6 12.57 -37.29 -3.06
CA ARG A 6 12.15 -36.28 -4.03
C ARG A 6 13.43 -35.64 -4.57
N GLY A 7 13.88 -36.11 -5.73
CA GLY A 7 14.81 -35.37 -6.58
C GLY A 7 14.18 -34.05 -6.97
N SER A 8 15.01 -33.04 -7.15
CA SER A 8 14.69 -31.70 -7.64
C SER A 8 14.40 -31.71 -9.14
N ASP A 9 13.58 -32.64 -9.62
CA ASP A 9 13.12 -32.67 -11.00
C ASP A 9 11.89 -31.75 -11.07
N SER A 10 11.93 -30.74 -11.95
CA SER A 10 10.78 -29.86 -12.15
C SER A 10 9.59 -30.72 -12.59
N ILE A 11 8.43 -30.55 -11.94
CA ILE A 11 7.20 -31.33 -12.18
C ILE A 11 6.74 -31.24 -13.65
N LEU A 12 7.29 -30.29 -14.42
CA LEU A 12 6.89 -29.95 -15.78
C LEU A 12 7.94 -30.32 -16.85
N GLU A 13 9.11 -30.87 -16.50
CA GLU A 13 10.17 -31.17 -17.47
C GLU A 13 9.77 -32.21 -18.54
N ASP A 14 8.83 -33.10 -18.23
CA ASP A 14 8.37 -34.18 -19.12
C ASP A 14 6.99 -33.94 -19.75
N VAL A 15 6.39 -32.74 -19.59
CA VAL A 15 5.04 -32.44 -20.07
C VAL A 15 5.10 -31.43 -21.22
N GLU A 16 4.56 -31.80 -22.39
CA GLU A 16 4.47 -30.87 -23.51
C GLU A 16 3.42 -29.77 -23.24
N PRO A 17 3.70 -28.50 -23.60
CA PRO A 17 2.74 -27.40 -23.49
C PRO A 17 1.48 -27.64 -24.34
N ASP A 18 0.31 -27.63 -23.71
CA ASP A 18 -1.00 -27.87 -24.33
C ASP A 18 -1.79 -26.57 -24.61
N LEU A 19 -1.26 -25.42 -24.21
CA LEU A 19 -1.87 -24.10 -24.38
C LEU A 19 -1.00 -23.17 -25.24
N ARG A 20 -1.59 -22.60 -26.29
CA ARG A 20 -0.98 -21.59 -27.17
C ARG A 20 -1.59 -20.23 -26.92
N ILE A 21 -0.78 -19.26 -26.51
CA ILE A 21 -1.23 -17.91 -26.18
C ILE A 21 -0.80 -16.97 -27.30
N LEU A 22 -1.77 -16.36 -27.97
CA LEU A 22 -1.54 -15.41 -29.05
C LEU A 22 -1.49 -13.99 -28.47
N VAL A 23 -0.44 -13.23 -28.78
CA VAL A 23 -0.21 -11.87 -28.29
C VAL A 23 0.02 -10.91 -29.46
N HIS A 24 -0.26 -9.62 -29.27
CA HIS A 24 -0.35 -8.66 -30.36
C HIS A 24 0.96 -8.45 -31.14
N ASP A 25 2.08 -8.47 -30.42
CA ASP A 25 3.41 -8.10 -30.89
C ASP A 25 4.31 -9.30 -31.20
N ARG A 26 3.76 -10.53 -31.23
CA ARG A 26 4.51 -11.75 -31.58
C ARG A 26 3.80 -12.56 -32.65
N GLU A 27 4.58 -13.03 -33.62
CA GLU A 27 4.12 -13.98 -34.64
C GLU A 27 3.98 -15.39 -34.07
N GLU A 28 4.93 -15.81 -33.23
CA GLU A 28 4.92 -17.11 -32.58
C GLU A 28 4.15 -17.06 -31.25
N PRO A 29 3.30 -18.08 -30.97
CA PRO A 29 2.56 -18.15 -29.72
C PRO A 29 3.49 -18.39 -28.52
N LEU A 30 3.14 -17.80 -27.38
CA LEU A 30 3.69 -18.23 -26.11
C LEU A 30 3.10 -19.59 -25.73
N LEU A 31 3.93 -20.50 -25.24
CA LEU A 31 3.54 -21.86 -24.89
C LEU A 31 3.38 -21.98 -23.37
N ALA A 32 2.30 -22.62 -22.92
CA ALA A 32 2.02 -22.84 -21.51
C ALA A 32 1.24 -24.15 -21.28
N HIS A 33 0.99 -24.45 -20.00
CA HIS A 33 0.18 -25.58 -19.56
C HIS A 33 -1.19 -25.08 -19.09
N GLU A 34 -2.27 -25.51 -19.75
CA GLU A 34 -3.66 -25.16 -19.40
C GLU A 34 -3.93 -25.51 -17.93
N ARG A 35 -3.44 -26.67 -17.47
CA ARG A 35 -3.60 -27.13 -16.08
C ARG A 35 -2.94 -26.22 -15.06
N VAL A 36 -1.78 -25.64 -15.39
CA VAL A 36 -1.07 -24.72 -14.49
C VAL A 36 -1.79 -23.38 -14.48
N LEU A 37 -2.02 -22.79 -15.65
CA LEU A 37 -2.66 -21.48 -15.73
C LEU A 37 -4.12 -21.50 -15.28
N GLY A 38 -4.84 -22.61 -15.42
CA GLY A 38 -6.20 -22.78 -14.91
C GLY A 38 -6.31 -22.69 -13.38
N LEU A 39 -5.21 -22.87 -12.64
CA LEU A 39 -5.15 -22.61 -11.19
C LEU A 39 -5.18 -21.10 -10.88
N PHE A 40 -4.64 -20.29 -11.79
CA PHE A 40 -4.38 -18.87 -11.56
C PHE A 40 -5.23 -17.92 -12.41
N SER A 41 -5.91 -18.40 -13.46
CA SER A 41 -6.84 -17.64 -14.29
C SER A 41 -8.13 -18.43 -14.52
N ARG A 42 -9.26 -17.81 -14.19
CA ARG A 42 -10.58 -18.37 -14.48
C ARG A 42 -10.91 -18.31 -15.96
N CYS A 43 -10.42 -17.29 -16.68
CA CYS A 43 -10.52 -17.24 -18.14
C CYS A 43 -9.92 -18.48 -18.79
N VAL A 44 -8.69 -18.87 -18.40
CA VAL A 44 -8.03 -20.07 -18.94
C VAL A 44 -8.82 -21.33 -18.63
N ARG A 45 -9.32 -21.46 -17.39
CA ARG A 45 -10.13 -22.61 -16.97
C ARG A 45 -11.41 -22.81 -17.80
N ASN A 46 -11.95 -21.71 -18.33
CA ASN A 46 -13.19 -21.68 -19.08
C ASN A 46 -12.97 -21.64 -20.60
N LEU A 47 -11.74 -21.83 -21.08
CA LEU A 47 -11.46 -21.84 -22.51
C LEU A 47 -12.18 -23.02 -23.20
N PRO A 48 -12.66 -22.83 -24.44
CA PRO A 48 -13.23 -23.90 -25.23
C PRO A 48 -12.21 -25.02 -25.43
N LYS A 49 -12.58 -26.24 -25.08
CA LYS A 49 -11.72 -27.41 -25.29
C LYS A 49 -11.89 -27.90 -26.73
N ASN A 50 -10.78 -28.14 -27.41
CA ASN A 50 -10.81 -28.73 -28.74
C ASN A 50 -11.31 -30.18 -28.65
N ALA A 51 -12.40 -30.49 -29.36
CA ALA A 51 -12.96 -31.83 -29.41
C ALA A 51 -11.98 -32.87 -29.98
N ASP A 52 -11.05 -32.43 -30.82
CA ASP A 52 -10.06 -33.27 -31.51
C ASP A 52 -8.76 -33.46 -30.72
N GLY A 53 -8.67 -32.93 -29.49
CA GLY A 53 -7.47 -33.04 -28.64
C GLY A 53 -6.30 -32.15 -29.06
N GLY A 54 -6.50 -31.22 -30.01
CA GLY A 54 -5.49 -30.23 -30.39
C GLY A 54 -5.24 -29.17 -29.31
N ALA A 55 -4.12 -28.46 -29.40
CA ALA A 55 -3.71 -27.45 -28.42
C ALA A 55 -4.77 -26.35 -28.23
N THR A 56 -5.14 -26.07 -26.98
CA THR A 56 -6.07 -24.99 -26.62
C THR A 56 -5.45 -23.65 -27.01
N VAL A 57 -6.25 -22.73 -27.56
CA VAL A 57 -5.79 -21.40 -27.96
C VAL A 57 -6.37 -20.34 -27.04
N TRP A 58 -5.51 -19.49 -26.49
CA TRP A 58 -5.90 -18.31 -25.73
C TRP A 58 -5.48 -17.04 -26.49
N ASP A 59 -6.44 -16.34 -27.09
CA ASP A 59 -6.16 -15.15 -27.91
C ASP A 59 -6.23 -13.86 -27.08
N LEU A 60 -5.08 -13.22 -26.90
CA LEU A 60 -4.92 -11.95 -26.17
C LEU A 60 -4.62 -10.77 -27.10
N ARG A 61 -4.59 -10.95 -28.44
CA ARG A 61 -4.16 -9.92 -29.40
C ARG A 61 -4.99 -8.64 -29.38
N GLN A 62 -6.23 -8.73 -28.90
CA GLN A 62 -7.16 -7.61 -28.77
C GLN A 62 -7.38 -7.16 -27.32
N LEU A 63 -6.73 -7.81 -26.34
CA LEU A 63 -6.87 -7.44 -24.94
C LEU A 63 -6.12 -6.14 -24.69
N VAL A 64 -6.86 -5.08 -24.36
CA VAL A 64 -6.30 -3.78 -23.95
C VAL A 64 -6.58 -3.61 -22.46
N PRO A 65 -5.56 -3.65 -21.58
CA PRO A 65 -5.75 -3.44 -20.15
C PRO A 65 -6.24 -2.02 -19.87
N GLU A 66 -6.98 -1.85 -18.78
CA GLU A 66 -7.42 -0.54 -18.32
C GLU A 66 -6.22 0.42 -18.16
N GLY A 67 -6.36 1.64 -18.68
CA GLY A 67 -5.30 2.65 -18.65
C GLY A 67 -4.20 2.47 -19.71
N SER A 68 -4.27 1.43 -20.54
CA SER A 68 -3.41 1.28 -21.73
C SER A 68 -4.09 1.79 -22.99
N SER A 69 -3.30 2.28 -23.94
CA SER A 69 -3.75 2.60 -25.31
C SER A 69 -3.42 1.51 -26.33
N THR A 70 -2.60 0.52 -25.95
CA THR A 70 -2.17 -0.58 -26.82
C THR A 70 -2.54 -1.94 -26.24
N PRO A 71 -2.74 -2.96 -27.08
CA PRO A 71 -2.94 -4.33 -26.62
C PRO A 71 -1.77 -4.86 -25.78
N VAL A 72 -2.01 -5.93 -25.03
CA VAL A 72 -0.98 -6.58 -24.22
C VAL A 72 0.17 -7.10 -25.10
N GLY A 73 1.39 -6.73 -24.71
CA GLY A 73 2.61 -7.22 -25.34
C GLY A 73 3.09 -8.54 -24.76
N GLY A 74 3.87 -9.30 -25.53
CA GLY A 74 4.36 -10.62 -25.16
C GLY A 74 5.31 -10.61 -23.97
N GLU A 75 6.05 -9.52 -23.73
CA GLU A 75 6.88 -9.40 -22.52
C GLU A 75 6.04 -9.35 -21.24
N LEU A 76 4.92 -8.62 -21.25
CA LEU A 76 4.04 -8.53 -20.10
C LEU A 76 3.35 -9.86 -19.82
N VAL A 77 2.91 -10.54 -20.87
CA VAL A 77 2.33 -11.89 -20.77
C VAL A 77 3.38 -12.88 -20.27
N GLN A 78 4.63 -12.82 -20.74
CA GLN A 78 5.71 -13.65 -20.22
C GLN A 78 5.93 -13.43 -18.73
N ARG A 79 5.98 -12.18 -18.24
CA ARG A 79 6.11 -11.90 -16.80
C ARG A 79 4.95 -12.46 -15.97
N TYR A 80 3.75 -12.46 -16.53
CA TYR A 80 2.58 -13.10 -15.91
C TYR A 80 2.74 -14.61 -15.82
N LEU A 81 3.23 -15.26 -16.89
CA LEU A 81 3.55 -16.69 -16.88
C LEU A 81 4.64 -16.99 -15.85
N ASP A 82 5.71 -16.20 -15.82
CA ASP A 82 6.81 -16.38 -14.88
C ASP A 82 6.33 -16.31 -13.42
N LEU A 83 5.43 -15.37 -13.10
CA LEU A 83 4.80 -15.29 -11.77
C LEU A 83 3.96 -16.53 -11.45
N ALA A 84 3.11 -16.96 -12.39
CA ALA A 84 2.24 -18.12 -12.19
C ALA A 84 3.04 -19.42 -12.03
N TYR A 85 4.10 -19.59 -12.83
CA TYR A 85 4.97 -20.75 -12.79
C TYR A 85 5.92 -20.73 -11.60
N HIS A 86 6.41 -19.57 -11.16
CA HIS A 86 7.24 -19.46 -9.96
C HIS A 86 6.53 -20.03 -8.71
N ARG A 87 5.20 -19.95 -8.67
CA ARG A 87 4.40 -20.52 -7.59
C ARG A 87 4.33 -22.06 -7.63
N VAL A 88 4.44 -22.66 -8.81
CA VAL A 88 4.38 -24.12 -9.02
C VAL A 88 5.78 -24.74 -8.97
N ASP A 89 6.75 -24.04 -9.53
CA ASP A 89 8.15 -24.41 -9.64
C ASP A 89 9.02 -23.20 -9.29
N SER A 90 9.56 -23.20 -8.08
CA SER A 90 10.40 -22.11 -7.57
C SER A 90 11.72 -21.95 -8.34
N THR A 91 12.09 -22.88 -9.23
CA THR A 91 13.27 -22.75 -10.09
C THR A 91 13.01 -21.79 -11.26
N HIS A 92 11.75 -21.56 -11.63
CA HIS A 92 11.38 -20.52 -12.59
C HIS A 92 11.68 -19.14 -12.01
N ARG A 93 12.35 -18.30 -12.80
CA ARG A 93 12.77 -16.97 -12.36
C ARG A 93 11.63 -15.98 -12.55
N PHE A 94 11.17 -15.41 -11.44
CA PHE A 94 10.31 -14.22 -11.47
C PHE A 94 11.12 -13.02 -10.96
N GLU A 95 11.26 -12.00 -11.80
CA GLU A 95 11.92 -10.76 -11.41
C GLU A 95 10.96 -9.88 -10.63
N VAL A 96 11.25 -9.73 -9.33
CA VAL A 96 10.40 -8.96 -8.43
C VAL A 96 10.53 -7.46 -8.69
N PRO A 97 9.43 -6.74 -8.95
CA PRO A 97 9.43 -5.29 -9.06
C PRO A 97 9.95 -4.62 -7.78
N ARG A 98 10.95 -3.74 -7.89
CA ARG A 98 11.45 -2.95 -6.74
C ARG A 98 10.62 -1.69 -6.47
N ILE A 99 9.98 -1.17 -7.51
CA ILE A 99 9.06 -0.05 -7.47
C ILE A 99 7.67 -0.63 -7.71
N ILE A 100 6.69 -0.21 -6.91
CA ILE A 100 5.34 -0.74 -7.01
C ILE A 100 4.70 -0.42 -8.38
N ASP A 101 5.03 0.74 -8.97
CA ASP A 101 4.61 1.17 -10.31
C ASP A 101 4.99 0.19 -11.42
N ASP A 102 6.13 -0.50 -11.29
CA ASP A 102 6.53 -1.53 -12.25
C ASP A 102 5.64 -2.79 -12.19
N ALA A 103 4.94 -3.00 -11.07
CA ALA A 103 3.98 -4.10 -10.91
C ALA A 103 2.59 -3.75 -11.46
N ARG A 104 2.28 -2.46 -11.70
CA ARG A 104 0.93 -2.04 -12.12
C ARG A 104 0.48 -2.68 -13.44
N PRO A 105 1.29 -2.73 -14.52
CA PRO A 105 0.86 -3.38 -15.76
C PRO A 105 0.55 -4.86 -15.57
N LEU A 106 1.32 -5.55 -14.72
CA LEU A 106 1.13 -6.95 -14.40
C LEU A 106 -0.18 -7.18 -13.63
N LEU A 107 -0.49 -6.30 -12.67
CA LEU A 107 -1.76 -6.32 -11.94
C LEU A 107 -2.97 -6.03 -12.86
N MET A 108 -2.84 -5.08 -13.79
CA MET A 108 -3.89 -4.78 -14.78
C MET A 108 -4.14 -5.97 -15.70
N LEU A 109 -3.08 -6.65 -16.18
CA LEU A 109 -3.21 -7.86 -16.96
C LEU A 109 -3.90 -8.96 -16.15
N ALA A 110 -3.42 -9.23 -14.93
CA ALA A 110 -3.98 -10.26 -14.05
C ALA A 110 -5.48 -10.04 -13.77
N ASP A 111 -5.88 -8.79 -13.53
CA ASP A 111 -7.29 -8.42 -13.38
C ASP A 111 -8.09 -8.69 -14.66
N ALA A 112 -7.58 -8.25 -15.81
CA ALA A 112 -8.23 -8.41 -17.11
C ALA A 112 -8.41 -9.88 -17.54
N VAL A 113 -7.56 -10.79 -17.04
CA VAL A 113 -7.65 -12.24 -17.30
C VAL A 113 -8.34 -13.02 -16.17
N ASP A 114 -9.07 -12.33 -15.29
CA ASP A 114 -9.79 -12.88 -14.14
C ASP A 114 -8.91 -13.84 -13.33
N SER A 115 -7.74 -13.33 -12.94
CA SER A 115 -6.81 -14.07 -12.10
C SER A 115 -7.40 -14.38 -10.73
N THR A 116 -6.99 -15.51 -10.15
CA THR A 116 -7.48 -15.95 -8.84
C THR A 116 -6.81 -15.16 -7.71
N SER A 117 -7.48 -15.13 -6.55
CA SER A 117 -6.94 -14.52 -5.33
C SER A 117 -5.58 -15.10 -4.92
N THR A 118 -5.31 -16.36 -5.27
CA THR A 118 -4.01 -17.02 -5.02
C THR A 118 -2.87 -16.35 -5.77
N LEU A 119 -3.09 -15.88 -7.00
CA LEU A 119 -2.07 -15.15 -7.76
C LEU A 119 -1.80 -13.78 -7.12
N PHE A 120 -2.85 -13.04 -6.77
CA PHE A 120 -2.71 -11.73 -6.13
C PHE A 120 -2.05 -11.81 -4.76
N GLN A 121 -2.40 -12.82 -3.95
CA GLN A 121 -1.73 -13.10 -2.68
C GLN A 121 -0.26 -13.44 -2.89
N HIS A 122 0.08 -14.23 -3.90
CA HIS A 122 1.48 -14.55 -4.19
C HIS A 122 2.28 -13.30 -4.59
N LEU A 123 1.74 -12.47 -5.48
CA LEU A 123 2.37 -11.22 -5.88
C LEU A 123 2.51 -10.25 -4.70
N GLU A 124 1.49 -10.15 -3.84
CA GLU A 124 1.55 -9.38 -2.60
C GLU A 124 2.67 -9.88 -1.68
N GLU A 125 2.76 -11.19 -1.42
CA GLU A 125 3.81 -11.77 -0.60
C GLU A 125 5.19 -11.45 -1.14
N VAL A 126 5.35 -11.55 -2.46
CA VAL A 126 6.61 -11.28 -3.16
C VAL A 126 6.98 -9.80 -3.03
N LEU A 127 6.05 -8.88 -3.30
CA LEU A 127 6.27 -7.43 -3.18
C LEU A 127 6.59 -7.02 -1.73
N LEU A 128 5.92 -7.60 -0.73
CA LEU A 128 6.05 -7.19 0.66
C LEU A 128 7.22 -7.86 1.40
N ARG A 129 7.58 -9.11 1.06
CA ARG A 129 8.63 -9.85 1.77
C ARG A 129 9.99 -9.77 1.09
N GLN A 130 10.03 -9.73 -0.25
CA GLN A 130 11.29 -9.85 -0.98
C GLN A 130 11.91 -8.48 -1.32
N VAL A 131 11.11 -7.41 -1.31
CA VAL A 131 11.58 -6.05 -1.61
C VAL A 131 11.82 -5.27 -0.32
N THR A 132 13.09 -5.18 0.09
CA THR A 132 13.48 -4.28 1.18
C THR A 132 13.31 -2.83 0.72
N GLY A 133 12.34 -2.13 1.32
CA GLY A 133 12.08 -0.72 1.02
C GLY A 133 11.30 -0.48 -0.28
N LEU A 134 10.18 -1.18 -0.46
CA LEU A 134 9.23 -0.95 -1.56
C LEU A 134 8.95 0.55 -1.74
N CYS A 135 9.14 1.02 -2.97
CA CYS A 135 9.03 2.43 -3.33
C CYS A 135 7.79 2.70 -4.19
N LEU A 136 7.24 3.89 -4.00
CA LEU A 136 6.21 4.53 -4.80
C LEU A 136 6.86 5.61 -5.67
N ALA A 137 6.67 5.56 -6.99
CA ALA A 137 7.14 6.59 -7.90
C ALA A 137 6.06 7.68 -8.07
N ILE A 138 6.40 8.90 -7.70
CA ILE A 138 5.57 10.09 -7.85
C ILE A 138 6.07 10.85 -9.08
N HIS A 139 5.27 10.84 -10.14
CA HIS A 139 5.54 11.61 -11.35
C HIS A 139 4.99 13.03 -11.19
N VAL A 140 5.86 14.03 -11.33
CA VAL A 140 5.52 15.45 -11.21
C VAL A 140 5.48 16.08 -12.60
N GLU A 141 4.56 17.01 -12.84
CA GLU A 141 4.28 17.60 -14.18
C GLU A 141 5.52 18.21 -14.88
N ASP A 142 6.52 18.64 -14.11
CA ASP A 142 7.80 19.15 -14.62
C ASP A 142 8.78 18.06 -15.14
N GLY A 143 8.31 16.83 -15.27
CA GLY A 143 9.06 15.71 -15.87
C GLY A 143 10.08 15.05 -14.94
N PHE A 144 10.09 15.40 -13.64
CA PHE A 144 10.90 14.68 -12.66
C PHE A 144 10.05 13.67 -11.87
N THR A 145 10.72 12.63 -11.38
CA THR A 145 10.09 11.55 -10.61
C THR A 145 10.73 11.45 -9.23
N VAL A 146 9.90 11.43 -8.19
CA VAL A 146 10.31 11.25 -6.81
C VAL A 146 9.99 9.82 -6.37
N LYS A 147 10.93 9.14 -5.70
CA LYS A 147 10.70 7.79 -5.17
C LYS A 147 10.51 7.85 -3.66
N LEU A 148 9.32 7.50 -3.19
CA LEU A 148 8.97 7.47 -1.77
C LEU A 148 8.92 6.03 -1.28
N ARG A 149 9.73 5.68 -0.28
CA ARG A 149 9.66 4.38 0.39
C ARG A 149 8.43 4.32 1.27
N LEU A 150 7.66 3.24 1.14
CA LEU A 150 6.36 3.10 1.80
C LEU A 150 6.47 2.73 3.29
N CYS A 151 7.54 2.04 3.69
CA CYS A 151 7.68 1.50 5.05
C CYS A 151 8.68 2.30 5.87
N GLU A 152 8.35 2.56 7.14
CA GLU A 152 9.25 3.13 8.15
C GLU A 152 9.91 4.45 7.74
N ARG A 153 9.22 5.26 6.93
CA ARG A 153 9.69 6.58 6.49
C ARG A 153 8.64 7.66 6.66
N VAL A 154 9.12 8.84 7.07
CA VAL A 154 8.37 10.10 7.01
C VAL A 154 9.09 11.02 6.05
N TYR A 155 8.32 11.72 5.23
CA TYR A 155 8.83 12.68 4.27
C TYR A 155 8.36 14.08 4.63
N THR A 156 9.30 15.02 4.63
CA THR A 156 8.99 16.44 4.86
C THR A 156 9.36 17.27 3.64
N LEU A 157 8.45 18.13 3.20
CA LEU A 157 8.67 19.16 2.18
C LEU A 157 8.93 20.52 2.80
N SER A 158 9.81 21.26 2.14
CA SER A 158 10.13 22.65 2.44
C SER A 158 10.66 23.31 1.16
N GLU A 159 10.83 24.63 1.17
CA GLU A 159 11.52 25.38 0.09
C GLU A 159 12.97 24.92 -0.13
N SER A 160 13.56 24.21 0.84
CA SER A 160 14.88 23.60 0.71
C SER A 160 14.86 22.22 0.03
N GLY A 161 13.69 21.73 -0.35
CA GLY A 161 13.49 20.43 -0.99
C GLY A 161 12.81 19.40 -0.09
N LEU A 162 12.84 18.15 -0.57
CA LEU A 162 12.23 16.98 0.05
C LEU A 162 13.25 16.22 0.91
N ARG A 163 12.89 15.94 2.16
CA ARG A 163 13.73 15.20 3.12
C ARG A 163 13.05 13.91 3.53
N GLU A 164 13.84 12.84 3.60
CA GLU A 164 13.45 11.52 4.11
C GLU A 164 13.96 11.35 5.54
N TRP A 165 13.08 10.87 6.42
CA TRP A 165 13.36 10.53 7.81
C TRP A 165 13.05 9.05 8.06
N LYS A 166 13.92 8.35 8.78
CA LYS A 166 13.71 6.95 9.18
C LYS A 166 12.94 6.84 10.51
N ILE A 167 12.12 5.81 10.64
CA ILE A 167 11.36 5.51 11.86
C ILE A 167 11.89 4.20 12.49
N PRO A 168 12.22 4.15 13.79
CA PRO A 168 12.32 5.28 14.73
C PRO A 168 13.45 6.24 14.36
N ASN A 169 13.27 7.52 14.67
CA ASN A 169 14.20 8.59 14.26
C ASN A 169 15.59 8.35 14.86
N ASP A 170 16.58 8.19 13.99
CA ASP A 170 17.99 7.99 14.34
C ASP A 170 18.84 9.26 14.09
N ASP A 171 18.18 10.43 13.94
CA ASP A 171 18.75 11.73 13.57
C ASP A 171 19.47 11.75 12.20
N THR A 172 19.39 10.65 11.45
CA THR A 172 19.85 10.59 10.07
C THR A 172 18.70 10.95 9.12
N HIS A 173 18.90 11.99 8.32
CA HIS A 173 17.97 12.38 7.26
C HIS A 173 18.69 12.36 5.92
N ILE A 174 17.99 11.89 4.89
CA ILE A 174 18.49 11.90 3.52
C ILE A 174 17.80 13.05 2.80
N MET A 175 18.59 14.01 2.34
CA MET A 175 18.10 15.02 1.39
C MET A 175 17.97 14.34 0.04
N MET A 176 16.74 14.25 -0.48
CA MET A 176 16.57 13.66 -1.80
C MET A 176 16.93 14.72 -2.84
N PRO A 177 17.86 14.42 -3.77
CA PRO A 177 18.31 15.38 -4.75
C PRO A 177 17.11 15.85 -5.58
N THR A 178 16.78 17.12 -5.44
CA THR A 178 15.90 17.84 -6.35
C THR A 178 16.77 18.34 -7.51
N PRO A 179 16.21 18.58 -8.72
CA PRO A 179 17.01 18.97 -9.89
C PRO A 179 17.96 20.12 -9.56
N ALA A 180 19.28 19.86 -9.63
CA ALA A 180 20.34 20.75 -9.13
C ALA A 180 20.35 22.15 -9.77
N ASP A 181 19.65 22.31 -10.90
CA ASP A 181 19.61 23.54 -11.70
C ASP A 181 18.36 24.40 -11.47
N ARG A 182 17.41 23.97 -10.63
CA ARG A 182 16.19 24.76 -10.33
C ARG A 182 16.09 25.01 -8.84
N GLN A 183 15.94 26.29 -8.45
CA GLN A 183 15.50 26.62 -7.10
C GLN A 183 14.21 25.85 -6.81
N PHE A 184 14.16 25.13 -5.69
CA PHE A 184 12.97 24.39 -5.29
C PHE A 184 11.90 25.40 -4.83
N GLU A 185 11.16 25.92 -5.80
CA GLU A 185 10.09 26.89 -5.59
C GLU A 185 8.87 26.25 -4.91
N ALA A 186 8.04 27.09 -4.26
CA ALA A 186 6.78 26.69 -3.62
C ALA A 186 5.85 25.90 -4.56
N ARG A 187 5.85 26.20 -5.87
CA ARG A 187 5.07 25.42 -6.87
C ARG A 187 5.41 23.92 -6.87
N HIS A 188 6.68 23.56 -6.65
CA HIS A 188 7.09 22.16 -6.66
C HIS A 188 6.61 21.43 -5.40
N VAL A 189 6.41 22.16 -4.28
CA VAL A 189 5.80 21.60 -3.07
C VAL A 189 4.37 21.17 -3.36
N GLU A 190 3.56 22.08 -3.89
CA GLU A 190 2.15 21.81 -4.23
C GLU A 190 2.02 20.68 -5.24
N MET A 191 2.85 20.68 -6.30
CA MET A 191 2.84 19.62 -7.31
C MET A 191 3.21 18.25 -6.74
N ILE A 192 4.20 18.17 -5.84
CA ILE A 192 4.57 16.89 -5.19
C ILE A 192 3.44 16.41 -4.28
N GLU A 193 2.82 17.30 -3.51
CA GLU A 193 1.69 16.93 -2.64
C GLU A 193 0.50 16.41 -3.45
N GLU A 194 0.13 17.09 -4.53
CA GLU A 194 -0.97 16.69 -5.41
C GLU A 194 -0.67 15.35 -6.11
N ALA A 195 0.53 15.22 -6.69
CA ALA A 195 0.96 13.99 -7.35
C ALA A 195 1.02 12.82 -6.36
N THR A 196 1.48 13.06 -5.12
CA THR A 196 1.51 12.05 -4.05
C THR A 196 0.09 11.59 -3.69
N CYS A 197 -0.84 12.53 -3.53
CA CYS A 197 -2.24 12.22 -3.23
C CYS A 197 -2.89 11.39 -4.35
N SER A 198 -2.77 11.83 -5.60
CA SER A 198 -3.35 11.13 -6.77
C SER A 198 -2.76 9.72 -6.91
N THR A 199 -1.45 9.60 -6.79
CA THR A 199 -0.74 8.32 -6.96
C THR A 199 -1.12 7.32 -5.86
N LEU A 200 -1.16 7.76 -4.60
CA LEU A 200 -1.59 6.92 -3.49
C LEU A 200 -3.04 6.49 -3.59
N GLU A 201 -3.94 7.42 -3.92
CA GLU A 201 -5.37 7.12 -4.08
C GLU A 201 -5.58 6.08 -5.18
N GLY A 202 -4.91 6.21 -6.32
CA GLY A 202 -4.96 5.23 -7.41
C GLY A 202 -4.44 3.86 -7.00
N TRP A 203 -3.36 3.82 -6.21
CA TRP A 203 -2.82 2.57 -5.66
C TRP A 203 -3.72 1.93 -4.60
N MET A 204 -4.34 2.72 -3.74
CA MET A 204 -5.29 2.24 -2.74
C MET A 204 -6.54 1.69 -3.41
N PHE A 205 -7.04 2.35 -4.46
CA PHE A 205 -8.16 1.86 -5.25
C PHE A 205 -7.82 0.52 -5.90
N LEU A 206 -6.66 0.43 -6.55
CA LEU A 206 -6.21 -0.79 -7.21
C LEU A 206 -6.01 -1.95 -6.22
N ALA A 207 -5.27 -1.72 -5.14
CA ALA A 207 -5.03 -2.74 -4.11
C ALA A 207 -6.34 -3.22 -3.48
N GLY A 208 -7.29 -2.31 -3.24
CA GLY A 208 -8.63 -2.66 -2.78
C GLY A 208 -9.40 -3.49 -3.80
N ARG A 209 -9.45 -3.06 -5.07
CA ARG A 209 -10.17 -3.78 -6.14
C ARG A 209 -9.69 -5.23 -6.27
N LEU A 210 -8.37 -5.44 -6.19
CA LEU A 210 -7.73 -6.74 -6.31
C LEU A 210 -7.67 -7.51 -4.98
N GLN A 211 -8.28 -6.99 -3.91
CA GLN A 211 -8.29 -7.59 -2.56
C GLN A 211 -6.88 -7.89 -2.02
N MET A 212 -5.91 -7.04 -2.35
CA MET A 212 -4.53 -7.10 -1.85
C MET A 212 -4.45 -6.40 -0.48
N THR A 213 -4.94 -7.09 0.55
CA THR A 213 -5.10 -6.55 1.91
C THR A 213 -3.79 -6.13 2.57
N GLY A 214 -2.71 -6.90 2.39
CA GLY A 214 -1.40 -6.57 2.93
C GLY A 214 -0.83 -5.29 2.32
N LEU A 215 -0.92 -5.14 0.99
CA LEU A 215 -0.48 -3.94 0.29
C LEU A 215 -1.30 -2.73 0.68
N MET A 216 -2.63 -2.87 0.71
CA MET A 216 -3.53 -1.80 1.15
C MET A 216 -3.21 -1.35 2.59
N ARG A 217 -2.88 -2.28 3.48
CA ARG A 217 -2.44 -1.95 4.85
C ARG A 217 -1.14 -1.15 4.86
N VAL A 218 -0.18 -1.49 4.00
CA VAL A 218 1.08 -0.72 3.86
C VAL A 218 0.80 0.70 3.36
N LEU A 219 -0.03 0.86 2.33
CA LEU A 219 -0.40 2.17 1.78
C LEU A 219 -1.11 3.05 2.83
N VAL A 220 -2.06 2.48 3.58
CA VAL A 220 -2.75 3.19 4.68
C VAL A 220 -1.79 3.58 5.79
N ARG A 221 -0.84 2.71 6.16
CA ARG A 221 0.18 3.02 7.17
C ARG A 221 1.12 4.12 6.69
N PHE A 222 1.56 4.07 5.43
CA PHE A 222 2.35 5.12 4.82
C PHE A 222 1.61 6.46 4.88
N ALA A 223 0.35 6.50 4.43
CA ALA A 223 -0.47 7.70 4.46
C ALA A 223 -0.58 8.26 5.88
N LYS A 224 -0.87 7.41 6.88
CA LYS A 224 -0.90 7.80 8.30
C LYS A 224 0.44 8.35 8.78
N ALA A 225 1.57 7.75 8.41
CA ALA A 225 2.88 8.24 8.82
C ALA A 225 3.19 9.64 8.28
N GLN A 226 2.69 10.01 7.09
CA GLN A 226 2.91 11.36 6.54
C GLN A 226 2.04 12.44 7.19
N THR A 227 1.13 12.06 8.08
CA THR A 227 0.31 13.01 8.86
C THR A 227 1.04 13.64 10.04
N VAL A 228 2.07 12.95 10.51
CA VAL A 228 2.91 13.29 11.67
C VAL A 228 3.55 14.68 11.54
N PRO A 229 4.17 15.02 10.41
CA PRO A 229 4.66 16.38 10.16
C PRO A 229 3.53 17.34 9.83
N LEU A 230 2.90 17.93 10.86
CA LEU A 230 1.85 18.94 10.73
C LEU A 230 2.27 20.06 9.77
N GLY A 231 1.68 20.08 8.57
CA GLY A 231 1.90 21.12 7.56
C GLY A 231 3.22 21.04 6.80
N TYR A 232 4.03 20.01 7.05
CA TYR A 232 5.31 19.81 6.36
C TYR A 232 5.41 18.44 5.67
N GLY A 233 4.41 17.58 5.78
CA GLY A 233 4.41 16.26 5.14
C GLY A 233 4.18 16.29 3.64
N VAL A 234 4.50 15.20 2.94
CA VAL A 234 4.10 14.99 1.52
C VAL A 234 2.59 14.85 1.32
N LEU A 235 1.81 14.80 2.41
CA LEU A 235 0.36 14.76 2.40
C LEU A 235 -0.20 15.91 3.24
N ALA A 236 -0.67 16.95 2.56
CA ALA A 236 -1.40 18.03 3.21
C ALA A 236 -2.76 17.55 3.76
N ALA A 237 -3.31 18.26 4.75
CA ALA A 237 -4.59 17.95 5.37
C ALA A 237 -5.77 17.88 4.38
N VAL A 238 -5.73 18.67 3.31
CA VAL A 238 -6.74 18.64 2.23
C VAL A 238 -6.58 17.37 1.36
N GLY A 239 -5.34 16.92 1.15
CA GLY A 239 -5.01 15.70 0.42
C GLY A 239 -5.57 14.43 1.07
N PHE A 240 -5.61 14.37 2.41
CA PHE A 240 -6.17 13.23 3.15
C PHE A 240 -7.63 12.91 2.80
N ARG A 241 -8.45 13.94 2.56
CA ARG A 241 -9.85 13.74 2.16
C ARG A 241 -9.98 13.13 0.76
N ARG A 242 -8.99 13.38 -0.11
CA ARG A 242 -8.97 12.83 -1.47
C ARG A 242 -8.49 11.38 -1.48
N LEU A 243 -7.58 11.00 -0.57
CA LEU A 243 -7.05 9.63 -0.47
C LEU A 243 -8.13 8.57 -0.20
N PHE A 244 -9.10 8.89 0.67
CA PHE A 244 -10.24 8.01 0.98
C PHE A 244 -11.45 8.39 0.12
N SER A 245 -11.26 8.40 -1.20
CA SER A 245 -12.32 8.65 -2.16
C SER A 245 -13.43 7.57 -2.07
N PRO A 246 -14.65 7.84 -2.58
CA PRO A 246 -15.72 6.85 -2.59
C PRO A 246 -15.32 5.52 -3.24
N ARG A 247 -14.53 5.55 -4.34
CA ARG A 247 -14.08 4.33 -5.02
C ARG A 247 -13.09 3.52 -4.19
N VAL A 248 -12.19 4.20 -3.46
CA VAL A 248 -11.25 3.54 -2.55
C VAL A 248 -12.00 2.85 -1.41
N LEU A 249 -12.99 3.54 -0.84
CA LEU A 249 -13.79 2.98 0.26
C LEU A 249 -14.68 1.82 -0.18
N GLN A 250 -15.26 1.89 -1.38
CA GLN A 250 -16.10 0.81 -1.94
C GLN A 250 -15.31 -0.48 -2.17
N CYS A 251 -14.03 -0.36 -2.53
CA CYS A 251 -13.16 -1.51 -2.78
C CYS A 251 -12.27 -1.84 -1.57
N MET A 252 -12.39 -1.13 -0.44
CA MET A 252 -11.52 -1.37 0.71
C MET A 252 -11.76 -2.78 1.28
N PRO A 253 -10.69 -3.56 1.55
CA PRO A 253 -10.82 -4.88 2.15
C PRO A 253 -11.61 -4.80 3.46
N ARG A 254 -12.56 -5.72 3.64
CA ARG A 254 -13.47 -5.76 4.79
C ARG A 254 -12.69 -5.80 6.10
N GLU A 255 -11.58 -6.51 6.12
CA GLU A 255 -10.69 -6.63 7.27
C GLU A 255 -10.21 -5.26 7.72
N LEU A 256 -9.83 -4.38 6.79
CA LEU A 256 -9.34 -3.04 7.13
C LEU A 256 -10.46 -2.10 7.58
N LEU A 257 -11.67 -2.23 7.02
CA LEU A 257 -12.84 -1.50 7.49
C LEU A 257 -13.23 -1.93 8.91
N LEU A 258 -13.20 -3.23 9.18
CA LEU A 258 -13.43 -3.78 10.51
C LEU A 258 -12.32 -3.39 11.48
N GLU A 259 -11.04 -3.46 11.08
CA GLU A 259 -9.93 -2.95 11.89
C GLU A 259 -10.13 -1.49 12.26
N ALA A 260 -10.55 -0.65 11.31
CA ALA A 260 -10.83 0.76 11.56
C ALA A 260 -12.00 0.94 12.52
N PHE A 261 -13.11 0.24 12.31
CA PHE A 261 -14.30 0.29 13.17
C PHE A 261 -14.01 -0.21 14.59
N VAL A 262 -13.39 -1.37 14.71
CA VAL A 262 -12.98 -1.97 15.99
C VAL A 262 -11.97 -1.07 16.68
N ARG A 263 -10.99 -0.53 15.95
CA ARG A 263 -10.06 0.45 16.51
C ARG A 263 -10.82 1.64 17.08
N ASP A 264 -11.76 2.21 16.34
CA ASP A 264 -12.60 3.32 16.81
C ASP A 264 -13.41 2.96 18.07
N CYS A 265 -14.00 1.76 18.11
CA CYS A 265 -14.76 1.26 19.27
C CYS A 265 -13.88 0.88 20.48
N LEU A 266 -12.63 0.47 20.28
CA LEU A 266 -11.71 0.06 21.34
C LEU A 266 -10.84 1.22 21.85
N THR A 267 -10.77 2.32 21.10
CA THR A 267 -10.03 3.52 21.50
C THR A 267 -10.99 4.61 21.98
N ASP A 268 -11.30 4.67 23.27
CA ASP A 268 -11.89 5.89 23.85
C ASP A 268 -10.82 6.97 24.17
N LEU A 269 -10.03 7.31 23.15
CA LEU A 269 -9.28 8.57 23.18
C LEU A 269 -10.30 9.72 23.21
N PRO A 270 -10.09 10.80 24.00
CA PRO A 270 -10.96 11.97 23.96
C PRO A 270 -11.12 12.42 22.52
N SER A 271 -12.36 12.41 22.03
CA SER A 271 -12.70 12.82 20.67
C SER A 271 -12.29 14.26 20.37
N ARG A 272 -12.02 15.07 21.41
CA ARG A 272 -11.44 16.42 21.33
C ARG A 272 -10.60 16.72 22.57
N ILE A 273 -9.35 17.14 22.40
CA ILE A 273 -8.61 17.84 23.47
C ILE A 273 -8.79 19.33 23.21
N LYS A 274 -9.51 20.04 24.08
CA LYS A 274 -9.69 21.49 24.01
C LYS A 274 -8.85 22.14 25.11
N LEU A 275 -7.81 22.87 24.73
CA LEU A 275 -7.01 23.69 25.62
C LEU A 275 -7.55 25.12 25.53
N GLU A 276 -8.05 25.69 26.63
CA GLU A 276 -8.54 27.06 26.66
C GLU A 276 -7.90 27.85 27.79
N GLY A 277 -7.29 28.99 27.46
CA GLY A 277 -6.70 29.88 28.45
C GLY A 277 -6.24 31.20 27.85
N LYS A 278 -6.43 32.30 28.60
CA LYS A 278 -5.97 33.66 28.26
C LYS A 278 -6.35 34.13 26.83
N GLY A 279 -7.57 33.83 26.40
CA GLY A 279 -8.07 34.20 25.06
C GLY A 279 -7.56 33.33 23.91
N VAL A 280 -6.85 32.24 24.20
CA VAL A 280 -6.36 31.26 23.22
C VAL A 280 -7.10 29.94 23.40
N THR A 281 -7.67 29.44 22.31
CA THR A 281 -8.29 28.12 22.23
C THR A 281 -7.46 27.28 21.26
N ALA A 282 -6.94 26.15 21.72
CA ALA A 282 -6.38 25.12 20.85
C ALA A 282 -7.25 23.87 20.92
N SER A 283 -7.71 23.40 19.77
CA SER A 283 -8.49 22.17 19.67
C SER A 283 -7.71 21.12 18.90
N VAL A 284 -7.48 19.96 19.51
CA VAL A 284 -7.01 18.76 18.82
C VAL A 284 -8.24 17.97 18.42
N ALA A 285 -8.48 17.82 17.11
CA ALA A 285 -9.37 16.80 16.58
C ALA A 285 -8.54 15.53 16.39
N SER A 286 -8.94 14.43 17.01
CA SER A 286 -8.20 13.17 16.86
C SER A 286 -8.54 12.51 15.51
N SER A 287 -7.54 11.87 14.91
CA SER A 287 -7.72 10.92 13.80
C SER A 287 -6.79 9.74 14.00
N ALA A 288 -6.92 9.07 15.15
CA ALA A 288 -6.34 7.79 15.54
C ALA A 288 -4.83 7.48 15.31
N ASP A 289 -4.00 8.40 14.80
CA ASP A 289 -2.52 8.45 14.86
C ASP A 289 -2.05 9.73 14.14
N PHE A 290 -2.29 10.91 14.70
CA PHE A 290 -1.66 12.14 14.19
C PHE A 290 -0.77 12.69 15.30
N SER A 291 0.54 12.65 15.07
CA SER A 291 1.49 13.37 15.90
C SER A 291 1.29 14.87 15.71
N ILE A 292 1.47 15.62 16.79
CA ILE A 292 1.50 17.08 16.76
C ILE A 292 2.97 17.50 16.63
N LEU A 293 3.31 18.21 15.54
CA LEU A 293 4.49 19.07 15.48
C LEU A 293 4.09 20.49 15.88
N VAL A 294 4.55 20.93 17.05
CA VAL A 294 4.42 22.31 17.53
C VAL A 294 5.45 23.17 16.79
N GLY A 295 4.99 24.13 15.99
CA GLY A 295 5.85 25.19 15.44
C GLY A 295 6.24 26.20 16.53
N PRO A 296 7.43 26.84 16.45
CA PRO A 296 7.93 27.70 17.51
C PRO A 296 7.16 29.03 17.57
N GLY A 297 6.50 29.28 18.70
CA GLY A 297 6.16 30.60 19.21
C GLY A 297 6.74 30.73 20.62
N PRO A 298 7.10 31.94 21.10
CA PRO A 298 8.03 32.10 22.21
C PRO A 298 7.46 31.58 23.53
N GLY A 299 8.09 30.52 24.03
CA GLY A 299 8.55 30.43 25.41
C GLY A 299 7.51 30.08 26.48
N THR A 300 6.94 28.86 26.45
CA THR A 300 6.82 28.09 27.70
C THR A 300 6.76 26.59 27.39
N PRO A 301 7.74 25.78 27.81
CA PRO A 301 7.61 24.33 27.73
C PRO A 301 6.50 23.86 28.68
N VAL A 302 5.58 23.05 28.16
CA VAL A 302 4.53 22.42 28.96
C VAL A 302 4.99 21.00 29.31
N VAL A 303 5.16 20.72 30.60
CA VAL A 303 5.51 19.38 31.09
C VAL A 303 4.24 18.67 31.50
N LEU A 304 3.92 17.56 30.83
CA LEU A 304 2.84 16.65 31.21
C LEU A 304 3.30 15.79 32.39
N VAL A 305 2.80 16.07 33.59
CA VAL A 305 3.00 15.21 34.76
C VAL A 305 1.79 14.29 34.88
N GLY A 306 2.00 13.00 34.60
CA GLY A 306 0.96 11.98 34.69
C GLY A 306 0.55 11.71 36.14
N GLY A 307 -0.59 12.25 36.54
CA GLY A 307 -1.26 11.98 37.82
C GLY A 307 -2.76 12.20 37.67
N ALA A 308 -3.56 11.46 38.44
CA ALA A 308 -5.01 11.23 38.30
C ALA A 308 -5.93 12.48 38.36
N ALA A 309 -5.38 13.69 38.41
CA ALA A 309 -6.04 14.95 38.06
C ALA A 309 -4.98 15.86 37.42
N SER A 310 -5.01 15.99 36.09
CA SER A 310 -3.93 16.65 35.35
C SER A 310 -4.14 18.17 35.31
N LEU A 311 -3.54 18.88 36.27
CA LEU A 311 -3.38 20.34 36.19
C LEU A 311 -2.15 20.65 35.33
N ILE A 312 -2.28 21.58 34.38
CA ILE A 312 -1.12 22.13 33.67
C ILE A 312 -0.60 23.32 34.48
N GLN A 313 0.66 23.26 34.92
CA GLN A 313 1.35 24.38 35.53
C GLN A 313 2.31 25.01 34.52
N ASN A 314 2.22 26.33 34.33
CA ASN A 314 3.29 27.03 33.62
C ASN A 314 4.51 27.21 34.54
N THR A 315 5.64 27.64 33.97
CA THR A 315 6.88 27.92 34.73
C THR A 315 6.74 29.04 35.77
N ALA A 316 5.62 29.76 35.79
CA ALA A 316 5.26 30.79 36.76
C ALA A 316 4.25 30.30 37.83
N GLY A 317 3.94 29.01 37.88
CA GLY A 317 3.05 28.41 38.89
C GLY A 317 1.55 28.60 38.66
N ALA A 318 1.12 29.16 37.51
CA ALA A 318 -0.28 29.29 37.18
C ALA A 318 -0.85 27.94 36.73
N SER A 319 -1.95 27.51 37.35
CA SER A 319 -2.63 26.26 37.06
C SER A 319 -3.80 26.46 36.07
N MET A 320 -3.90 25.58 35.08
CA MET A 320 -5.01 25.56 34.12
C MET A 320 -5.80 24.25 34.24
N PRO A 321 -7.15 24.30 34.28
CA PRO A 321 -7.97 23.10 34.29
C PRO A 321 -7.91 22.42 32.91
N LEU A 322 -7.53 21.14 32.90
CA LEU A 322 -7.60 20.27 31.74
C LEU A 322 -8.85 19.40 31.86
N HIS A 323 -9.76 19.49 30.88
CA HIS A 323 -10.89 18.58 30.78
C HIS A 323 -10.53 17.45 29.81
N VAL A 324 -10.36 16.24 30.35
CA VAL A 324 -10.12 15.01 29.56
C VAL A 324 -11.29 14.06 29.76
N ILE A 325 -11.91 13.62 28.66
CA ILE A 325 -12.98 12.61 28.67
C ILE A 325 -12.35 11.32 28.14
N HIS A 326 -12.38 10.25 28.92
CA HIS A 326 -11.64 9.02 28.64
C HIS A 326 -12.52 7.81 28.38
N GLY A 327 -11.93 6.90 27.62
CA GLY A 327 -11.92 5.48 27.92
C GLY A 327 -11.08 4.63 26.93
N GLY A 328 -11.36 3.34 26.81
CA GLY A 328 -10.71 2.43 25.86
C GLY A 328 -9.71 1.46 26.49
N PHE A 329 -9.29 0.45 25.72
CA PHE A 329 -8.40 -0.61 26.20
C PHE A 329 -6.95 -0.10 26.33
N GLN A 330 -6.48 0.07 27.57
CA GLN A 330 -5.25 0.78 27.94
C GLN A 330 -3.90 0.12 27.55
N ARG A 331 -3.87 -1.05 26.91
CA ARG A 331 -2.61 -1.76 26.56
C ARG A 331 -2.54 -2.10 25.07
N LEU A 332 -1.49 -1.65 24.38
CA LEU A 332 -1.24 -1.94 22.95
C LEU A 332 -1.34 -3.44 22.63
N HIS A 333 -0.72 -4.30 23.45
CA HIS A 333 -0.76 -5.76 23.25
C HIS A 333 -2.17 -6.36 23.39
N THR A 334 -3.02 -5.78 24.24
CA THR A 334 -4.42 -6.21 24.39
C THR A 334 -5.25 -5.74 23.20
N ARG A 335 -5.00 -4.52 22.71
CA ARG A 335 -5.69 -3.96 21.54
C ARG A 335 -5.37 -4.72 20.25
N ASP A 336 -4.10 -4.98 19.97
CA ASP A 336 -3.69 -5.71 18.75
C ASP A 336 -4.25 -7.14 18.78
N ALA A 337 -4.32 -7.76 19.95
CA ALA A 337 -4.94 -9.08 20.13
C ALA A 337 -6.44 -9.06 19.86
N VAL A 338 -7.18 -8.04 20.34
CA VAL A 338 -8.64 -7.93 20.10
C VAL A 338 -8.94 -7.60 18.65
N ILE A 339 -8.19 -6.68 18.03
CA ILE A 339 -8.33 -6.39 16.60
C ILE A 339 -8.10 -7.65 15.78
N LYS A 340 -7.01 -8.39 16.09
CA LYS A 340 -6.70 -9.65 15.43
C LYS A 340 -7.82 -10.68 15.58
N ASP A 341 -8.35 -10.88 16.80
CA ASP A 341 -9.44 -11.83 17.06
C ASP A 341 -10.73 -11.47 16.31
N VAL A 342 -11.10 -10.18 16.23
CA VAL A 342 -12.29 -9.74 15.50
C VAL A 342 -12.12 -9.92 13.98
N VAL A 343 -10.94 -9.59 13.45
CA VAL A 343 -10.64 -9.80 12.03
C VAL A 343 -10.67 -11.30 11.70
N GLU A 344 -10.02 -12.14 12.50
CA GLU A 344 -9.99 -13.59 12.31
C GLU A 344 -11.42 -14.18 12.29
N LYS A 345 -12.27 -13.82 13.26
CA LYS A 345 -13.67 -14.26 13.29
C LYS A 345 -14.46 -13.80 12.07
N ALA A 346 -14.28 -12.55 11.64
CA ALA A 346 -15.00 -12.02 10.48
C ALA A 346 -14.55 -12.62 9.13
N THR A 347 -13.33 -13.14 9.06
CA THR A 347 -12.79 -13.82 7.88
C THR A 347 -13.21 -15.30 7.77
N VAL A 348 -13.50 -15.96 8.91
CA VAL A 348 -13.89 -17.39 8.94
C VAL A 348 -15.34 -17.61 8.49
N ASP A 349 -16.24 -16.67 8.73
CA ASP A 349 -17.68 -16.82 8.40
C ASP A 349 -17.99 -16.75 6.88
N ASN A 350 -16.98 -16.59 6.01
CA ASN A 350 -17.15 -16.44 4.55
C ASN A 350 -16.25 -17.38 3.71
N ALA A 351 -15.56 -18.35 4.32
CA ALA A 351 -14.89 -19.44 3.62
C ALA A 351 -15.79 -20.67 3.56
#